data_AF-A0A3D9ZHA3-F1
#
_entry.id   AF-A0A3D9ZHA3-F1
#
_cell.length_a   1.000
_cell.length_b   1.000
_cell.length_c   1.000
_cell.angle_alpha   90.00
_cell.angle_beta   90.00
_cell.angle_gamma   90.00
#
_symmetry.space_group_name_H-M   'P 1'
#
loop_
_entity.id
_entity.type
_entity.pdbx_description
1 polymer ?
#
loop_
_entity_poly.entity_id
_entity_poly.type
_entity_poly.pdbx_seq_one_letter_code
_entity_poly.pdbx_strand_id
1 'polypeptide(L)'
;MTRSGVSDRLLAAALHGLPRERAEWGQAMRAEMAAVDSRSERWLFLLGCLRVVVLRPGTWSTPRLVRFACCAVLAVTVGGIATAIATSSNPGQKLREGGWILALLIGSYLFGFLAITSRRCAATARVLLIGGGAGLASVGAAAVLMFAIPPVPRSIGSTVLLVALAALGAAALAQRPHDDRAASLAGLFAATVGSLGIVILVDIIASAGPAELIPIVVPTTLSPAMQISESRIELVDPYIGLLFLGAVMGLLLGITALLTRSRLATGWRPRGETPPAGGPTRRR
;
A
#
# COMPACT_ATOMS: atom_id res chain seq x y z
N MET A 1 -7.55 19.13 -34.18
CA MET A 1 -7.12 18.69 -32.84
C MET A 1 -8.07 17.62 -32.34
N THR A 2 -7.75 16.34 -32.56
CA THR A 2 -8.51 15.21 -32.01
C THR A 2 -8.26 15.15 -30.50
N ARG A 3 -9.33 15.20 -29.68
CA ARG A 3 -9.21 15.04 -28.22
C ARG A 3 -8.66 13.64 -27.94
N SER A 4 -7.41 13.55 -27.50
CA SER A 4 -6.86 12.29 -27.02
C SER A 4 -7.72 11.76 -25.87
N GLY A 5 -8.19 10.52 -26.04
CA GLY A 5 -9.01 9.84 -25.04
C GLY A 5 -8.21 9.62 -23.76
N VAL A 6 -8.91 9.34 -22.67
CA VAL A 6 -8.26 8.95 -21.39
C VAL A 6 -7.39 7.70 -21.59
N SER A 7 -7.83 6.75 -22.44
CA SER A 7 -7.08 5.54 -22.79
C SER A 7 -5.72 5.84 -23.42
N ASP A 8 -5.64 6.82 -24.33
CA ASP A 8 -4.40 7.16 -25.04
C ASP A 8 -3.37 7.77 -24.09
N ARG A 9 -3.83 8.60 -23.14
CA ARG A 9 -2.96 9.20 -22.11
C ARG A 9 -2.44 8.14 -21.13
N LEU A 10 -3.30 7.21 -20.72
CA LEU A 10 -2.90 6.10 -19.85
C LEU A 10 -1.89 5.18 -20.54
N LEU A 11 -2.11 4.83 -21.81
CA LEU A 11 -1.15 4.06 -22.59
C LEU A 11 0.18 4.80 -22.72
N ALA A 12 0.15 6.08 -23.10
CA ALA A 12 1.37 6.89 -23.24
C ALA A 12 2.17 6.95 -21.94
N ALA A 13 1.49 7.13 -20.80
CA ALA A 13 2.13 7.10 -19.48
C ALA A 13 2.75 5.73 -19.16
N ALA A 14 2.04 4.64 -19.43
CA ALA A 14 2.54 3.28 -19.22
C ALA A 14 3.79 3.00 -20.08
N LEU A 15 3.77 3.42 -21.35
CA LEU A 15 4.88 3.22 -22.28
C LEU A 15 6.10 4.10 -21.96
N HIS A 16 5.91 5.24 -21.29
CA HIS A 16 7.03 6.09 -20.87
C HIS A 16 7.93 5.42 -19.83
N GLY A 17 7.42 4.40 -19.14
CA GLY A 17 8.18 3.60 -18.18
C GLY A 17 9.03 2.47 -18.79
N LEU A 18 8.95 2.22 -20.10
CA LEU A 18 9.65 1.10 -20.73
C LEU A 18 11.15 1.36 -20.93
N PRO A 19 11.99 0.31 -20.88
CA PRO A 19 13.39 0.39 -21.31
C PRO A 19 13.51 0.86 -22.76
N ARG A 20 14.59 1.57 -23.09
CA ARG A 20 14.83 2.10 -24.44
C ARG A 20 14.84 1.01 -25.52
N GLU A 21 15.30 -0.20 -25.18
CA GLU A 21 15.28 -1.37 -26.08
C GLU A 21 13.86 -1.77 -26.54
N ARG A 22 12.81 -1.27 -25.89
CA ARG A 22 11.40 -1.54 -26.23
C ARG A 22 10.65 -0.32 -26.74
N ALA A 23 11.37 0.73 -27.15
CA ALA A 23 10.76 1.88 -27.78
C ALA A 23 9.94 1.49 -29.03
N GLU A 24 10.45 0.54 -29.82
CA GLU A 24 9.76 0.00 -31.01
C GLU A 24 8.45 -0.71 -30.65
N TRP A 25 8.46 -1.57 -29.62
CA TRP A 25 7.24 -2.20 -29.11
C TRP A 25 6.22 -1.16 -28.64
N GLY A 26 6.67 -0.13 -27.93
CA GLY A 26 5.79 0.96 -27.50
C GLY A 26 5.21 1.77 -28.66
N GLN A 27 5.97 1.99 -29.74
CA GLN A 27 5.47 2.62 -30.95
C GLN A 27 4.43 1.75 -31.66
N ALA A 28 4.69 0.44 -31.78
CA ALA A 28 3.74 -0.51 -32.34
C ALA A 28 2.41 -0.52 -31.56
N MET A 29 2.45 -0.58 -30.23
CA MET A 29 1.22 -0.57 -29.41
C MET A 29 0.41 0.74 -29.53
N ARG A 30 1.07 1.88 -29.80
CA ARG A 30 0.36 3.14 -30.09
C ARG A 30 -0.29 3.13 -31.47
N ALA A 31 0.38 2.55 -32.46
CA ALA A 31 -0.18 2.41 -33.81
C ALA A 31 -1.41 1.48 -33.79
N GLU A 32 -1.31 0.34 -33.11
CA GLU A 32 -2.42 -0.60 -32.91
C GLU A 32 -3.59 0.07 -32.16
N MET A 33 -3.32 0.78 -31.06
CA MET A 33 -4.38 1.52 -30.33
C MET A 33 -5.09 2.56 -31.20
N ALA A 34 -4.38 3.20 -32.12
CA ALA A 34 -4.97 4.17 -33.05
C ALA A 34 -5.89 3.51 -34.08
N ALA A 35 -5.67 2.24 -34.41
CA ALA A 35 -6.48 1.45 -35.34
C ALA A 35 -7.73 0.84 -34.67
N VAL A 36 -7.80 0.78 -33.34
CA VAL A 36 -9.01 0.29 -32.64
C VAL A 36 -10.05 1.41 -32.59
N ASP A 37 -11.21 1.21 -33.21
CA ASP A 37 -12.29 2.22 -33.26
C ASP A 37 -13.21 2.18 -32.03
N SER A 38 -13.44 0.98 -31.48
CA SER A 38 -14.37 0.79 -30.37
C SER A 38 -13.77 1.20 -29.03
N ARG A 39 -14.53 1.95 -28.24
CA ARG A 39 -14.11 2.40 -26.90
C ARG A 39 -13.90 1.23 -25.93
N SER A 40 -14.72 0.19 -25.98
CA SER A 40 -14.58 -0.98 -25.11
C SER A 40 -13.35 -1.81 -25.47
N GLU A 41 -13.09 -2.01 -26.76
CA GLU A 41 -11.91 -2.71 -27.27
C GLU A 41 -10.62 -1.97 -26.92
N ARG A 42 -10.62 -0.64 -27.00
CA ARG A 42 -9.48 0.19 -26.54
C ARG A 42 -9.13 -0.04 -25.07
N TRP A 43 -10.14 -0.20 -24.20
CA TRP A 43 -9.90 -0.50 -22.80
C TRP A 43 -9.34 -1.90 -22.59
N LEU A 44 -9.88 -2.91 -23.27
CA LEU A 44 -9.36 -4.27 -23.21
C LEU A 44 -7.93 -4.35 -23.73
N PHE A 45 -7.63 -3.66 -24.84
CA PHE A 45 -6.28 -3.55 -25.40
C PHE A 45 -5.32 -2.86 -24.41
N LEU A 46 -5.72 -1.72 -23.83
CA LEU A 46 -4.94 -1.03 -22.81
C LEU A 46 -4.62 -1.95 -21.62
N LEU A 47 -5.62 -2.69 -21.12
CA LEU A 47 -5.44 -3.65 -20.02
C LEU A 47 -4.47 -4.77 -20.42
N GLY A 48 -4.54 -5.26 -21.65
CA GLY A 48 -3.59 -6.22 -22.22
C GLY A 48 -2.14 -5.69 -22.22
N CYS A 49 -1.93 -4.48 -22.75
CA CYS A 49 -0.61 -3.84 -22.75
C CYS A 49 -0.10 -3.60 -21.33
N LEU A 50 -0.96 -3.08 -20.45
CA LEU A 50 -0.62 -2.81 -19.05
C LEU A 50 -0.22 -4.10 -18.33
N ARG A 51 -0.95 -5.20 -18.56
CA ARG A 51 -0.61 -6.52 -18.01
C ARG A 51 0.79 -6.96 -18.42
N VAL A 52 1.16 -6.80 -19.69
CA VAL A 52 2.51 -7.17 -20.20
C VAL A 52 3.60 -6.29 -19.58
N VAL A 53 3.35 -5.00 -19.41
CA VAL A 53 4.31 -4.06 -18.80
C VAL A 53 4.48 -4.35 -17.30
N VAL A 54 3.37 -4.58 -16.60
CA VAL A 54 3.33 -4.79 -15.15
C VAL A 54 3.88 -6.15 -14.75
N LEU A 55 3.52 -7.22 -15.45
CA LEU A 55 3.89 -8.60 -15.08
C LEU A 55 5.27 -9.04 -15.60
N ARG A 56 6.08 -8.13 -16.13
CA ARG A 56 7.33 -8.50 -16.79
C ARG A 56 8.40 -8.99 -15.78
N PRO A 57 8.83 -10.26 -15.84
CA PRO A 57 9.87 -10.77 -14.95
C PRO A 57 11.20 -10.03 -15.21
N GLY A 58 11.87 -9.59 -14.14
CA GLY A 58 13.25 -9.05 -14.22
C GLY A 58 13.41 -7.53 -14.37
N THR A 59 12.35 -6.76 -14.61
CA THR A 59 12.48 -5.28 -14.76
C THR A 59 12.17 -4.50 -13.48
N TRP A 60 11.49 -5.14 -12.52
CA TRP A 60 11.05 -4.50 -11.29
C TRP A 60 12.05 -4.79 -10.18
N SER A 61 12.89 -3.82 -9.83
CA SER A 61 13.55 -3.84 -8.52
C SER A 61 12.46 -3.95 -7.44
N THR A 62 12.57 -4.88 -6.49
CA THR A 62 11.58 -5.14 -5.42
C THR A 62 10.94 -3.87 -4.83
N PRO A 63 11.69 -2.78 -4.53
CA PRO A 63 11.09 -1.54 -4.01
C PRO A 63 10.07 -0.87 -4.94
N ARG A 64 10.25 -0.96 -6.27
CA ARG A 64 9.29 -0.41 -7.25
C ARG A 64 8.00 -1.22 -7.28
N LEU A 65 8.11 -2.53 -7.18
CA LEU A 65 6.95 -3.43 -7.15
C LEU A 65 6.12 -3.16 -5.90
N VAL A 66 6.79 -3.11 -4.74
CA VAL A 66 6.15 -2.80 -3.46
C VAL A 66 5.50 -1.43 -3.51
N ARG A 67 6.20 -0.41 -4.02
CA ARG A 67 5.63 0.95 -4.16
C ARG A 67 4.38 0.95 -5.03
N PHE A 68 4.44 0.30 -6.19
CA PHE A 68 3.30 0.23 -7.10
C PHE A 68 2.12 -0.50 -6.46
N ALA A 69 2.37 -1.65 -5.84
CA ALA A 69 1.33 -2.41 -5.13
C ALA A 69 0.68 -1.57 -4.02
N CYS A 70 1.48 -0.93 -3.16
CA CYS A 70 0.99 -0.05 -2.10
C CYS A 70 0.19 1.14 -2.65
N CYS A 71 0.69 1.81 -3.69
CA CYS A 71 -0.04 2.92 -4.33
C CYS A 71 -1.35 2.44 -4.98
N ALA A 72 -1.35 1.26 -5.61
CA ALA A 72 -2.53 0.69 -6.23
C ALA A 72 -3.60 0.35 -5.18
N VAL A 73 -3.21 -0.29 -4.06
CA VAL A 73 -4.11 -0.56 -2.93
C VAL A 73 -4.72 0.73 -2.41
N LEU A 74 -3.92 1.75 -2.13
CA LEU A 74 -4.44 3.04 -1.65
C LEU A 74 -5.34 3.73 -2.67
N ALA A 75 -5.02 3.67 -3.96
CA ALA A 75 -5.86 4.24 -5.00
C ALA A 75 -7.23 3.54 -5.08
N VAL A 76 -7.25 2.21 -4.94
CA VAL A 76 -8.50 1.44 -4.87
C VAL A 76 -9.30 1.81 -3.62
N THR A 77 -8.66 1.88 -2.45
CA THR A 77 -9.32 2.28 -1.20
C THR A 77 -9.92 3.69 -1.31
N VAL A 78 -9.16 4.67 -1.82
CA VAL A 78 -9.65 6.04 -2.03
C VAL A 78 -10.80 6.06 -3.03
N GLY A 79 -10.70 5.32 -4.13
CA GLY A 79 -11.76 5.23 -5.14
C GLY A 79 -13.05 4.61 -4.58
N GLY A 80 -12.93 3.55 -3.78
CA GLY A 80 -14.06 2.93 -3.09
C GLY A 80 -14.77 3.89 -2.14
N ILE A 81 -14.00 4.60 -1.30
CA ILE A 81 -14.57 5.57 -0.37
C ILE A 81 -15.18 6.77 -1.09
N ALA A 82 -14.53 7.30 -2.12
CA ALA A 82 -15.08 8.39 -2.93
C ALA A 82 -16.41 7.99 -3.58
N THR A 83 -16.50 6.74 -4.05
CA THR A 83 -17.75 6.18 -4.60
C THR A 83 -18.82 6.10 -3.53
N ALA A 84 -18.50 5.57 -2.35
CA ALA A 84 -19.44 5.47 -1.22
C ALA A 84 -19.94 6.84 -0.72
N ILE A 85 -19.09 7.87 -0.73
CA ILE A 85 -19.49 9.24 -0.42
C ILE A 85 -20.43 9.76 -1.51
N ALA A 86 -20.06 9.59 -2.78
CA ALA A 86 -20.81 10.10 -3.92
C ALA A 86 -22.22 9.48 -4.05
N THR A 87 -22.41 8.24 -3.61
CA THR A 87 -23.71 7.55 -3.62
C THR A 87 -24.53 7.76 -2.36
N SER A 88 -24.00 8.45 -1.34
CA SER A 88 -24.74 8.75 -0.12
C SER A 88 -25.80 9.83 -0.33
N SER A 89 -26.84 9.85 0.52
CA SER A 89 -27.91 10.86 0.46
C SER A 89 -27.41 12.29 0.72
N ASN A 90 -26.32 12.46 1.48
CA ASN A 90 -25.76 13.75 1.86
C ASN A 90 -24.21 13.78 1.70
N PRO A 91 -23.69 13.78 0.46
CA PRO A 91 -22.24 13.69 0.20
C PRO A 91 -21.44 14.84 0.82
N GLY A 92 -21.99 16.06 0.77
CA GLY A 92 -21.33 17.26 1.31
C GLY A 92 -21.23 17.28 2.83
N GLN A 93 -22.16 16.65 3.54
CA GLN A 93 -22.10 16.52 5.00
C GLN A 93 -21.03 15.50 5.39
N LYS A 94 -21.04 14.30 4.80
CA LYS A 94 -20.04 13.26 5.06
C LYS A 94 -18.60 13.74 4.80
N LEU A 95 -18.40 14.49 3.72
CA LEU A 95 -17.08 15.04 3.39
C LEU A 95 -16.61 16.08 4.43
N ARG A 96 -17.52 16.91 4.95
CA ARG A 96 -17.19 17.91 5.98
C ARG A 96 -16.89 17.28 7.34
N GLU A 97 -17.66 16.26 7.73
CA GLU A 97 -17.53 15.62 9.04
C GLU A 97 -16.31 14.70 9.12
N GLY A 98 -16.08 13.86 8.10
CA GLY A 98 -15.05 12.81 8.14
C GLY A 98 -13.96 12.89 7.06
N GLY A 99 -14.15 13.72 6.02
CA GLY A 99 -13.27 13.73 4.86
C GLY A 99 -11.81 14.08 5.18
N TRP A 100 -11.60 15.03 6.11
CA TRP A 100 -10.25 15.44 6.52
C TRP A 100 -9.54 14.36 7.36
N ILE A 101 -10.26 13.67 8.25
CA ILE A 101 -9.71 12.55 9.05
C ILE A 101 -9.25 11.46 8.10
N LEU A 102 -10.10 11.09 7.15
CA LEU A 102 -9.77 10.09 6.15
C LEU A 102 -8.55 10.50 5.31
N ALA A 103 -8.50 11.77 4.87
CA ALA A 103 -7.37 12.28 4.10
C ALA A 103 -6.06 12.19 4.89
N LEU A 104 -6.08 12.49 6.20
CA LEU A 104 -4.91 12.33 7.08
C LEU A 104 -4.50 10.87 7.25
N LEU A 105 -5.47 9.96 7.43
CA LEU A 105 -5.21 8.53 7.55
C LEU A 105 -4.54 8.00 6.27
N ILE A 106 -5.18 8.18 5.12
CA ILE A 106 -4.67 7.75 3.82
C ILE A 106 -3.33 8.43 3.50
N GLY A 107 -3.20 9.72 3.80
CA GLY A 107 -1.96 10.47 3.63
C GLY A 107 -0.80 9.87 4.44
N SER A 108 -1.05 9.41 5.66
CA SER A 108 -0.05 8.77 6.53
C SER A 108 0.42 7.43 5.98
N TYR A 109 -0.50 6.60 5.47
CA TYR A 109 -0.16 5.36 4.76
C TYR A 109 0.69 5.63 3.52
N LEU A 110 0.26 6.59 2.69
CA LEU A 110 0.97 6.95 1.47
C LEU A 110 2.38 7.46 1.78
N PHE A 111 2.51 8.33 2.79
CA PHE A 111 3.79 8.84 3.25
C PHE A 111 4.74 7.70 3.67
N GLY A 112 4.28 6.77 4.49
CA GLY A 112 5.06 5.59 4.91
C GLY A 112 5.54 4.75 3.74
N PHE A 113 4.64 4.41 2.81
CA PHE A 113 4.96 3.60 1.63
C PHE A 113 5.92 4.31 0.67
N LEU A 114 5.74 5.60 0.43
CA LEU A 114 6.63 6.38 -0.43
C LEU A 114 8.02 6.54 0.19
N ALA A 115 8.09 6.74 1.51
CA ALA A 115 9.35 6.90 2.23
C ALA A 115 10.17 5.61 2.25
N ILE A 116 9.56 4.47 2.62
CA ILE A 116 10.27 3.17 2.72
C ILE A 116 10.73 2.65 1.35
N THR A 117 10.00 2.96 0.28
CA THR A 117 10.35 2.56 -1.09
C THR A 117 11.21 3.59 -1.84
N SER A 118 11.61 4.67 -1.16
CA SER A 118 12.49 5.67 -1.77
C SER A 118 13.89 5.09 -2.03
N ARG A 119 14.53 5.52 -3.13
CA ARG A 119 15.89 5.03 -3.51
C ARG A 119 16.98 5.27 -2.46
N ARG A 120 16.73 6.15 -1.49
CA ARG A 120 17.68 6.54 -0.46
C ARG A 120 17.34 5.95 0.92
N CYS A 121 16.31 5.11 1.01
CA CYS A 121 15.97 4.42 2.26
C CYS A 121 16.94 3.26 2.49
N ALA A 122 17.27 2.99 3.76
CA ALA A 122 18.07 1.82 4.15
C ALA A 122 17.30 0.49 4.00
N ALA A 123 16.03 0.52 3.59
CA ALA A 123 15.20 -0.66 3.45
C ALA A 123 15.69 -1.50 2.26
N THR A 124 16.31 -2.63 2.57
CA THR A 124 16.72 -3.61 1.54
C THR A 124 15.49 -4.33 0.97
N ALA A 125 15.63 -4.95 -0.20
CA ALA A 125 14.57 -5.78 -0.78
C ALA A 125 14.10 -6.87 0.20
N ARG A 126 15.02 -7.44 0.99
CA ARG A 126 14.71 -8.41 2.04
C ARG A 126 13.81 -7.82 3.15
N VAL A 127 14.09 -6.61 3.63
CA VAL A 127 13.27 -5.93 4.65
C VAL A 127 11.84 -5.72 4.13
N LEU A 128 11.70 -5.29 2.88
CA LEU A 128 10.39 -5.10 2.25
C LEU A 128 9.64 -6.43 2.07
N LEU A 129 10.33 -7.49 1.64
CA LEU A 129 9.72 -8.82 1.47
C LEU A 129 9.28 -9.42 2.81
N ILE A 130 10.12 -9.33 3.85
CA ILE A 130 9.79 -9.82 5.19
C ILE A 130 8.63 -9.03 5.78
N GLY A 131 8.71 -7.70 5.78
CA GLY A 131 7.66 -6.86 6.35
C GLY A 131 6.34 -6.99 5.58
N GLY A 132 6.38 -6.85 4.26
CA GLY A 132 5.19 -6.96 3.41
C GLY A 132 4.59 -8.37 3.43
N GLY A 133 5.44 -9.40 3.39
CA GLY A 133 5.02 -10.79 3.48
C GLY A 133 4.36 -11.13 4.82
N ALA A 134 4.94 -10.70 5.94
CA ALA A 134 4.35 -10.90 7.27
C ALA A 134 3.02 -10.15 7.42
N GLY A 135 2.94 -8.91 6.93
CA GLY A 135 1.69 -8.15 6.88
C GLY A 135 0.60 -8.90 6.10
N LEU A 136 0.89 -9.36 4.88
CA LEU A 136 -0.04 -10.15 4.07
C LEU A 136 -0.41 -11.49 4.72
N ALA A 137 0.53 -12.15 5.40
CA ALA A 137 0.26 -13.37 6.14
C ALA A 137 -0.76 -13.12 7.29
N SER A 138 -0.67 -11.97 7.97
CA SER A 138 -1.66 -11.60 9.00
C SER A 138 -3.06 -11.38 8.41
N VAL A 139 -3.16 -10.79 7.21
CA VAL A 139 -4.43 -10.65 6.48
C VAL A 139 -5.01 -12.02 6.12
N GLY A 140 -4.16 -12.93 5.61
CA GLY A 140 -4.57 -14.30 5.31
C GLY A 140 -5.04 -15.07 6.54
N ALA A 141 -4.34 -14.93 7.67
CA ALA A 141 -4.75 -15.54 8.94
C ALA A 141 -6.08 -14.98 9.46
N ALA A 142 -6.29 -13.66 9.35
CA ALA A 142 -7.57 -13.02 9.71
C ALA A 142 -8.71 -13.53 8.82
N ALA A 143 -8.48 -13.66 7.50
CA ALA A 143 -9.45 -14.22 6.57
C ALA A 143 -9.83 -15.65 6.96
N VAL A 144 -8.85 -16.53 7.18
CA VAL A 144 -9.10 -17.91 7.60
C VAL A 144 -9.94 -17.94 8.89
N LEU A 145 -9.60 -17.10 9.89
CA LEU A 145 -10.35 -17.04 11.14
C LEU A 145 -11.82 -16.63 10.91
N MET A 146 -12.06 -15.60 10.12
CA MET A 146 -13.41 -15.07 9.83
C MET A 146 -14.27 -16.06 9.04
N PHE A 147 -13.68 -16.79 8.09
CA PHE A 147 -14.40 -17.78 7.27
C PHE A 147 -14.58 -19.13 7.97
N ALA A 148 -13.64 -19.54 8.82
CA ALA A 148 -13.72 -20.81 9.53
C ALA A 148 -14.64 -20.74 10.77
N ILE A 149 -14.78 -19.56 11.37
CA ILE A 149 -15.55 -19.37 12.62
C ILE A 149 -16.54 -18.20 12.44
N PRO A 150 -17.62 -18.37 11.65
CA PRO A 150 -18.66 -17.35 11.52
C PRO A 150 -19.42 -17.15 12.85
N PRO A 151 -19.88 -15.91 13.17
CA PRO A 151 -19.75 -14.68 12.38
C PRO A 151 -18.41 -13.96 12.59
N VAL A 152 -18.13 -12.93 11.77
CA VAL A 152 -16.94 -12.07 11.93
C VAL A 152 -16.87 -11.52 13.37
N PRO A 153 -15.70 -11.62 14.04
CA PRO A 153 -15.55 -11.14 15.41
C PRO A 153 -15.89 -9.65 15.54
N ARG A 154 -16.73 -9.32 16.53
CA ARG A 154 -17.09 -7.93 16.86
C ARG A 154 -15.93 -7.16 17.49
N SER A 155 -15.03 -7.85 18.19
CA SER A 155 -13.87 -7.24 18.83
C SER A 155 -12.66 -7.28 17.90
N ILE A 156 -11.92 -6.18 17.81
CA ILE A 156 -10.66 -6.12 17.05
C ILE A 156 -9.47 -6.79 17.75
N GLY A 157 -9.62 -7.25 19.00
CA GLY A 157 -8.50 -7.74 19.82
C GLY A 157 -7.67 -8.85 19.16
N SER A 158 -8.33 -9.84 18.55
CA SER A 158 -7.64 -10.92 17.83
C SER A 158 -6.89 -10.41 16.60
N THR A 159 -7.48 -9.48 15.84
CA THR A 159 -6.82 -8.87 14.67
C THR A 159 -5.64 -7.99 15.05
N VAL A 160 -5.75 -7.21 16.14
CA VAL A 160 -4.62 -6.44 16.69
C VAL A 160 -3.50 -7.37 17.13
N LEU A 161 -3.82 -8.49 17.78
CA LEU A 161 -2.83 -9.51 18.14
C LEU A 161 -2.14 -10.11 16.91
N LEU A 162 -2.89 -10.45 15.86
CA LEU A 162 -2.31 -10.96 14.60
C LEU A 162 -1.35 -9.95 13.96
N VAL A 163 -1.73 -8.68 13.91
CA VAL A 163 -0.87 -7.60 13.38
C VAL A 163 0.37 -7.43 14.24
N ALA A 164 0.24 -7.45 15.57
CA ALA A 164 1.37 -7.35 16.49
C ALA A 164 2.35 -8.52 16.34
N LEU A 165 1.84 -9.76 16.28
CA LEU A 165 2.65 -10.95 16.07
C LEU A 165 3.38 -10.91 14.72
N ALA A 166 2.71 -10.48 13.65
CA ALA A 166 3.33 -10.31 12.35
C ALA A 166 4.43 -9.24 12.36
N ALA A 167 4.20 -8.12 13.05
CA ALA A 167 5.19 -7.06 13.21
C ALA A 167 6.42 -7.51 14.00
N LEU A 168 6.22 -8.19 15.13
CA LEU A 168 7.30 -8.74 15.94
C LEU A 168 8.08 -9.83 15.19
N GLY A 169 7.38 -10.74 14.51
CA GLY A 169 8.00 -11.77 13.68
C GLY A 169 8.82 -11.18 12.53
N ALA A 170 8.29 -10.16 11.85
CA ALA A 170 9.02 -9.45 10.79
C ALA A 170 10.28 -8.76 11.32
N ALA A 171 10.18 -8.10 12.48
CA ALA A 171 11.31 -7.46 13.12
C ALA A 171 12.40 -8.48 13.50
N ALA A 172 12.01 -9.60 14.13
CA ALA A 172 12.93 -10.68 14.49
C ALA A 172 13.64 -11.29 13.28
N LEU A 173 12.91 -11.57 12.19
CA LEU A 173 13.46 -12.15 10.96
C LEU A 173 14.38 -11.19 10.17
N ALA A 174 14.18 -9.88 10.34
CA ALA A 174 14.99 -8.84 9.73
C ALA A 174 16.17 -8.39 10.61
N GLN A 175 16.24 -8.83 11.86
CA GLN A 175 17.29 -8.46 12.80
C GLN A 175 18.66 -8.95 12.28
N ARG A 176 19.66 -8.05 12.38
CA ARG A 176 21.07 -8.36 12.11
C ARG A 176 21.92 -7.92 13.30
N PRO A 177 23.07 -8.56 13.57
CA PRO A 177 23.88 -8.30 14.77
C PRO A 177 24.31 -6.84 15.02
N HIS A 178 24.20 -5.96 14.01
CA HIS A 178 24.63 -4.56 14.10
C HIS A 178 23.66 -3.57 13.41
N ASP A 179 22.42 -3.97 13.09
CA ASP A 179 21.48 -3.10 12.38
C ASP A 179 20.02 -3.26 12.85
N ASP A 180 19.70 -2.59 13.96
CA ASP A 180 18.33 -2.56 14.53
C ASP A 180 17.31 -1.86 13.62
N ARG A 181 17.79 -1.07 12.64
CA ARG A 181 16.91 -0.29 11.76
C ARG A 181 16.16 -1.20 10.81
N ALA A 182 16.83 -2.22 10.27
CA ALA A 182 16.20 -3.21 9.40
C ALA A 182 15.03 -3.91 10.10
N ALA A 183 15.19 -4.25 11.39
CA ALA A 183 14.13 -4.84 12.22
C ALA A 183 12.96 -3.88 12.41
N SER A 184 13.22 -2.63 12.81
CA SER A 184 12.16 -1.63 13.01
C SER A 184 11.37 -1.34 11.74
N LEU A 185 12.04 -1.18 10.59
CA LEU A 185 11.39 -0.94 9.30
C LEU A 185 10.55 -2.13 8.86
N ALA A 186 11.03 -3.37 9.05
CA ALA A 186 10.28 -4.57 8.72
C ALA A 186 9.01 -4.70 9.58
N GLY A 187 9.13 -4.49 10.90
CA GLY A 187 8.00 -4.57 11.83
C GLY A 187 6.95 -3.49 11.57
N LEU A 188 7.36 -2.23 11.41
CA LEU A 188 6.45 -1.12 11.09
C LEU A 188 5.76 -1.33 9.73
N PHE A 189 6.49 -1.84 8.74
CA PHE A 189 5.92 -2.13 7.43
C PHE A 189 4.90 -3.27 7.49
N ALA A 190 5.19 -4.34 8.24
CA ALA A 190 4.25 -5.43 8.48
C ALA A 190 2.99 -4.94 9.20
N ALA A 191 3.13 -4.11 10.24
CA ALA A 191 2.01 -3.55 10.98
C ALA A 191 1.12 -2.68 10.07
N THR A 192 1.74 -1.81 9.28
CA THR A 192 1.05 -0.92 8.33
C THR A 192 0.26 -1.72 7.29
N VAL A 193 0.90 -2.72 6.66
CA VAL A 193 0.26 -3.58 5.64
C VAL A 193 -0.83 -4.45 6.24
N GLY A 194 -0.56 -5.09 7.39
CA GLY A 194 -1.51 -5.97 8.08
C GLY A 194 -2.78 -5.23 8.51
N SER A 195 -2.63 -4.08 9.19
CA SER A 195 -3.78 -3.26 9.59
C SER A 195 -4.64 -2.83 8.40
N LEU A 196 -4.03 -2.25 7.36
CA LEU A 196 -4.78 -1.79 6.18
C LEU A 196 -5.46 -2.95 5.45
N GLY A 197 -4.75 -4.06 5.26
CA GLY A 197 -5.26 -5.22 4.55
C GLY A 197 -6.44 -5.90 5.27
N ILE A 198 -6.40 -5.95 6.61
CA ILE A 198 -7.52 -6.49 7.40
C ILE A 198 -8.75 -5.57 7.31
N VAL A 199 -8.58 -4.25 7.36
CA VAL A 199 -9.71 -3.32 7.19
C VAL A 199 -10.34 -3.48 5.80
N ILE A 200 -9.52 -3.58 4.75
CA ILE A 200 -10.01 -3.84 3.38
C ILE A 200 -10.74 -5.19 3.31
N LEU A 201 -10.21 -6.23 3.93
CA LEU A 201 -10.85 -7.54 3.98
C LEU A 201 -12.23 -7.47 4.65
N VAL A 202 -12.36 -6.76 5.78
CA VAL A 202 -13.63 -6.59 6.48
C VAL A 202 -14.62 -5.78 5.64
N ASP A 203 -14.17 -4.72 4.99
CA ASP A 203 -15.00 -3.92 4.08
C ASP A 203 -15.53 -4.77 2.91
N ILE A 204 -14.70 -5.66 2.36
CA ILE A 204 -15.12 -6.62 1.33
C ILE A 204 -16.17 -7.61 1.88
N ILE A 205 -15.97 -8.15 3.08
CA ILE A 205 -16.95 -9.06 3.71
C ILE A 205 -18.26 -8.32 4.00
N ALA A 206 -18.20 -7.10 4.52
CA ALA A 206 -19.35 -6.28 4.83
C ALA A 206 -20.15 -5.93 3.56
N SER A 207 -19.48 -5.64 2.44
CA SER A 207 -20.13 -5.24 1.19
C SER A 207 -20.62 -6.42 0.34
N ALA A 208 -19.86 -7.51 0.28
CA ALA A 208 -20.10 -8.60 -0.66
C ALA A 208 -20.18 -10.00 -0.01
N GLY A 209 -19.90 -10.13 1.29
CA GLY A 209 -19.90 -11.41 1.99
C GLY A 209 -21.31 -11.98 2.25
N PRO A 210 -21.42 -13.31 2.39
CA PRO A 210 -22.69 -13.97 2.74
C PRO A 210 -23.24 -13.49 4.08
N ALA A 211 -24.56 -13.55 4.24
CA ALA A 211 -25.24 -13.07 5.45
C ALA A 211 -24.79 -13.79 6.73
N GLU A 212 -24.35 -15.04 6.63
CA GLU A 212 -23.85 -15.87 7.75
C GLU A 212 -22.57 -15.29 8.40
N LEU A 213 -21.78 -14.50 7.66
CA LEU A 213 -20.58 -13.85 8.19
C LEU A 213 -20.90 -12.56 8.95
N ILE A 214 -22.10 -11.99 8.78
CA ILE A 214 -22.46 -10.70 9.36
C ILE A 214 -23.05 -10.90 10.76
N PRO A 215 -22.37 -10.44 11.82
CA PRO A 215 -22.92 -10.55 13.17
C PRO A 215 -24.15 -9.64 13.31
N ILE A 216 -25.26 -10.17 13.83
CA ILE A 216 -26.46 -9.35 14.11
C ILE A 216 -26.17 -8.47 15.34
N VAL A 217 -25.90 -7.18 15.11
CA VAL A 217 -25.54 -6.21 16.15
C VAL A 217 -26.63 -5.19 16.44
N VAL A 218 -27.68 -5.15 15.61
CA VAL A 218 -28.77 -4.19 15.70
C VAL A 218 -30.01 -4.76 16.41
N PRO A 219 -30.93 -3.91 16.90
CA PRO A 219 -32.13 -4.35 17.61
C PRO A 219 -33.03 -5.29 16.79
N THR A 220 -33.64 -6.27 17.46
CA THR A 220 -34.50 -7.29 16.86
C THR A 220 -35.87 -6.78 16.39
N THR A 221 -36.19 -5.50 16.65
CA THR A 221 -37.45 -4.86 16.25
C THR A 221 -37.50 -4.51 14.76
N LEU A 222 -36.35 -4.50 14.07
CA LEU A 222 -36.27 -4.26 12.63
C LEU A 222 -36.69 -5.52 11.85
N SER A 223 -37.12 -5.35 10.60
CA SER A 223 -37.33 -6.49 9.70
C SER A 223 -35.99 -7.21 9.44
N PRO A 224 -35.98 -8.53 9.16
CA PRO A 224 -34.73 -9.28 8.97
C PRO A 224 -33.81 -8.70 7.88
N ALA A 225 -34.37 -8.19 6.78
CA ALA A 225 -33.61 -7.56 5.71
C ALA A 225 -32.92 -6.26 6.17
N MET A 226 -33.63 -5.43 6.95
CA MET A 226 -33.06 -4.22 7.54
C MET A 226 -32.01 -4.54 8.60
N GLN A 227 -32.21 -5.59 9.40
CA GLN A 227 -31.23 -6.00 10.40
C GLN A 227 -29.88 -6.34 9.76
N ILE A 228 -29.88 -7.08 8.65
CA ILE A 228 -28.66 -7.43 7.92
C ILE A 228 -28.01 -6.19 7.30
N SER A 229 -28.81 -5.31 6.68
CA SER A 229 -28.29 -4.08 6.06
C SER A 229 -27.58 -3.18 7.08
N GLU A 230 -28.22 -2.91 8.22
CA GLU A 230 -27.64 -2.08 9.27
C GLU A 230 -26.44 -2.78 9.95
N SER A 231 -26.53 -4.09 10.19
CA SER A 231 -25.41 -4.85 10.77
C SER A 231 -24.16 -4.84 9.89
N ARG A 232 -24.28 -4.71 8.56
CA ARG A 232 -23.12 -4.57 7.66
C ARG A 232 -22.39 -3.24 7.86
N ILE A 233 -23.10 -2.18 8.19
CA ILE A 233 -22.52 -0.86 8.47
C ILE A 233 -21.78 -0.91 9.82
N GLU A 234 -22.49 -1.36 10.85
CA GLU A 234 -21.97 -1.48 12.23
C GLU A 234 -20.79 -2.48 12.35
N LEU A 235 -20.68 -3.45 11.42
CA LEU A 235 -19.56 -4.38 11.37
C LEU A 235 -18.20 -3.68 11.16
N VAL A 236 -18.18 -2.58 10.41
CA VAL A 236 -16.93 -1.89 10.02
C VAL A 236 -16.40 -0.99 11.14
N ASP A 237 -17.27 -0.49 12.01
CA ASP A 237 -16.95 0.53 13.01
C ASP A 237 -15.78 0.17 13.95
N PRO A 238 -15.72 -1.04 14.54
CA PRO A 238 -14.59 -1.43 15.38
C PRO A 238 -13.24 -1.38 14.63
N TYR A 239 -13.26 -1.63 13.32
CA TYR A 239 -12.06 -1.70 12.48
C TYR A 239 -11.53 -0.31 12.07
N ILE A 240 -12.27 0.78 12.33
CA ILE A 240 -11.75 2.14 12.22
C ILE A 240 -10.57 2.34 13.19
N GLY A 241 -10.62 1.72 14.37
CA GLY A 241 -9.49 1.73 15.31
C GLY A 241 -8.24 1.05 14.74
N LEU A 242 -8.42 -0.02 13.95
CA LEU A 242 -7.32 -0.71 13.27
C LEU A 242 -6.76 0.11 12.10
N LEU A 243 -7.62 0.83 11.36
CA LEU A 243 -7.21 1.78 10.32
C LEU A 243 -6.38 2.93 10.92
N PHE A 244 -6.81 3.47 12.06
CA PHE A 244 -6.05 4.49 12.79
C PHE A 244 -4.69 3.96 13.24
N LEU A 245 -4.65 2.77 13.86
CA LEU A 245 -3.40 2.13 14.27
C LEU A 245 -2.43 1.98 13.09
N GLY A 246 -2.90 1.47 11.95
CA GLY A 246 -2.05 1.30 10.78
C GLY A 246 -1.58 2.64 10.18
N ALA A 247 -2.39 3.71 10.25
CA ALA A 247 -1.97 5.05 9.85
C ALA A 247 -0.84 5.60 10.74
N VAL A 248 -0.94 5.42 12.07
CA VAL A 248 0.12 5.77 13.01
C VAL A 248 1.40 4.98 12.70
N MET A 249 1.29 3.67 12.44
CA MET A 249 2.44 2.85 12.03
C MET A 249 3.04 3.31 10.70
N GLY A 250 2.21 3.70 9.73
CA GLY A 250 2.65 4.25 8.44
C GLY A 250 3.40 5.58 8.59
N LEU A 251 2.93 6.46 9.48
CA LEU A 251 3.63 7.70 9.81
C LEU A 251 4.99 7.43 10.46
N LEU A 252 5.03 6.57 11.48
CA LEU A 252 6.27 6.16 12.16
C LEU A 252 7.25 5.49 11.19
N LEU A 253 6.73 4.67 10.27
CA LEU A 253 7.53 4.06 9.21
C LEU A 253 8.19 5.13 8.33
N GLY A 254 7.42 6.13 7.90
CA GLY A 254 7.94 7.21 7.07
C GLY A 254 8.98 8.06 7.80
N ILE A 255 8.75 8.41 9.07
CA ILE A 255 9.72 9.14 9.89
C ILE A 255 11.01 8.33 10.04
N THR A 256 10.89 7.05 10.41
CA THR A 256 12.06 6.16 10.60
C THR A 256 12.85 6.03 9.30
N ALA A 257 12.18 5.81 8.17
CA ALA A 257 12.81 5.76 6.85
C ALA A 257 13.59 7.04 6.53
N LEU A 258 13.04 8.22 6.80
CA LEU A 258 13.72 9.50 6.59
C LEU A 258 14.93 9.69 7.52
N LEU A 259 14.81 9.31 8.79
CA LEU A 259 15.92 9.40 9.74
C LEU A 259 17.10 8.52 9.31
N THR A 260 16.84 7.35 8.71
CA THR A 260 17.93 6.49 8.19
C THR A 260 18.69 7.13 7.01
N ARG A 261 18.04 7.99 6.22
CA ARG A 261 18.64 8.67 5.07
C ARG A 261 19.69 9.71 5.48
N SER A 262 19.43 10.46 6.55
CA SER A 262 20.26 11.60 6.98
C SER A 262 21.70 11.18 7.32
N ARG A 263 21.88 10.00 7.93
CA ARG A 263 23.20 9.53 8.39
C ARG A 263 24.12 9.05 7.27
N LEU A 264 23.56 8.61 6.15
CA LEU A 264 24.36 8.25 4.97
C LEU A 264 24.98 9.49 4.32
N ALA A 265 24.31 10.64 4.40
CA ALA A 265 24.82 11.90 3.85
C ALA A 265 25.95 12.49 4.70
N THR A 266 25.89 12.35 6.04
CA THR A 266 26.90 12.90 6.96
C THR A 266 28.10 11.97 7.18
N GLY A 267 27.96 10.67 6.89
CA GLY A 267 28.99 9.65 7.10
C GLY A 267 30.06 9.56 5.99
N TRP A 268 29.91 10.28 4.89
CA TRP A 268 30.97 10.41 3.88
C TRP A 268 32.06 11.35 4.38
N ARG A 269 32.87 10.87 5.35
CA ARG A 269 34.26 11.34 5.46
C ARG A 269 35.04 10.51 4.44
N PRO A 270 35.73 11.12 3.46
CA PRO A 270 36.66 10.39 2.62
C PRO A 270 37.66 9.70 3.54
N ARG A 271 37.51 8.39 3.71
CA ARG A 271 38.38 7.56 4.52
C ARG A 271 39.66 7.43 3.70
N GLY A 272 40.59 8.35 3.92
CA GLY A 272 41.94 8.24 3.38
C GLY A 272 42.34 9.23 2.30
N GLU A 273 41.89 10.49 2.35
CA GLU A 273 42.91 11.53 2.16
C GLU A 273 43.81 11.45 3.41
N THR A 274 44.75 10.51 3.40
CA THR A 274 46.02 10.71 4.09
C THR A 274 46.50 12.08 3.63
N PRO A 275 46.63 13.09 4.52
CA PRO A 275 47.30 14.32 4.14
C PRO A 275 48.63 13.93 3.50
N PRO A 276 49.01 14.49 2.33
CA PRO A 276 50.22 14.10 1.62
C PRO A 276 51.40 14.16 2.60
N ALA A 277 51.94 12.98 2.90
CA ALA A 277 53.12 12.84 3.74
C ALA A 277 54.31 13.40 2.96
N GLY A 278 54.85 14.53 3.44
CA GLY A 278 56.17 15.00 3.04
C GLY A 278 56.18 15.95 1.83
N GLY A 279 56.03 17.24 2.12
CA GLY A 279 56.77 18.26 1.38
C GLY A 279 58.19 18.37 1.97
N PRO A 280 59.27 18.18 1.19
CA PRO A 280 60.63 18.31 1.70
C PRO A 280 60.92 19.77 2.09
N THR A 281 61.26 20.00 3.36
CA THR A 281 61.87 21.24 3.84
C THR A 281 63.18 21.47 3.10
N ARG A 282 63.17 22.45 2.17
CA ARG A 282 64.37 22.96 1.49
C ARG A 282 65.29 23.62 2.53
N ARG A 283 66.55 23.16 2.52
CA ARG A 283 67.72 23.73 3.20
C ARG A 283 67.87 25.23 2.98
N ARG A 284 68.39 25.94 4.00
CA ARG A 284 69.50 26.88 3.87
C ARG A 284 70.48 26.65 5.00
#